data_AF-A0A6I9W3S6-F1
#
_entry.id   AF-A0A6I9W3S6-F1
#
_cell.length_a   1.000
_cell.length_b   1.000
_cell.length_c   1.000
_cell.angle_alpha   90.00
_cell.angle_beta   90.00
_cell.angle_gamma   90.00
#
_symmetry.space_group_name_H-M   'P 1'
#
loop_
_entity.id
_entity.type
_entity.pdbx_description
1 polymer ?
#
loop_
_entity_poly.entity_id
_entity_poly.type
_entity_poly.pdbx_seq_one_letter_code
_entity_poly.pdbx_strand_id
1 'polypeptide(L)'
;MEEIEGDPFEVSLKVCQLIDLGIAGIFGPQQKEVDETVQSICNTLEVPHISVRQDSSQFFEPRGLRLNLFPHVSVLSRVYDQLVTEFKWKSFAILYENSDSLIRMQLLLKRWDTQGNSAFLYHLGDGPNY
;
A
#
# COMPACT_ATOMS: atom_id res chain seq x y z
N MET A 1 2.49 23.05 -1.86
CA MET A 1 3.01 21.68 -1.66
C MET A 1 3.50 21.24 -3.02
N GLU A 2 4.79 20.96 -3.16
CA GLU A 2 5.39 20.63 -4.45
C GLU A 2 5.29 19.12 -4.69
N GLU A 3 4.79 18.72 -5.86
CA GLU A 3 4.62 17.32 -6.23
C GLU A 3 5.96 16.73 -6.72
N ILE A 4 6.26 15.52 -6.24
CA ILE A 4 7.47 14.77 -6.60
C ILE A 4 7.03 13.65 -7.56
N GLU A 5 7.28 13.86 -8.85
CA GLU A 5 7.02 12.91 -9.94
C GLU A 5 8.23 12.90 -10.88
N GLY A 6 8.53 11.74 -11.47
CA GLY A 6 9.70 11.54 -12.33
C GLY A 6 10.28 10.14 -12.17
N ASP A 7 11.35 9.85 -12.89
CA ASP A 7 12.10 8.63 -12.66
C ASP A 7 12.86 8.69 -11.31
N PRO A 8 13.38 7.56 -10.79
CA PRO A 8 14.10 7.54 -9.51
C PRO A 8 15.27 8.54 -9.44
N PHE A 9 15.93 8.83 -10.57
CA PHE A 9 17.04 9.77 -10.62
C PHE A 9 16.55 11.22 -10.52
N GLU A 10 15.56 11.62 -11.32
CA GLU A 10 14.93 12.94 -11.27
C GLU A 10 14.37 13.23 -9.87
N VAL A 11 13.72 12.24 -9.28
CA VAL A 11 13.18 12.36 -7.92
C VAL A 11 14.30 12.51 -6.89
N SER A 12 15.40 11.77 -7.01
CA SER A 12 16.53 11.91 -6.09
C SER A 12 17.11 13.33 -6.10
N LEU A 13 17.23 13.95 -7.29
CA LEU A 13 17.69 15.33 -7.43
C LEU A 13 16.72 16.31 -6.77
N LYS A 14 15.42 16.11 -6.99
CA LYS A 14 14.38 16.97 -6.43
C LYS A 14 14.31 16.87 -4.90
N VAL A 15 14.43 15.67 -4.35
CA VAL A 15 14.50 15.45 -2.90
C VAL A 15 15.71 16.16 -2.29
N CYS A 16 16.90 16.04 -2.89
CA CYS A 16 18.08 16.73 -2.40
C CYS A 16 17.90 18.26 -2.41
N GLN A 17 17.33 18.82 -3.49
CA GLN A 17 17.03 20.26 -3.57
C GLN A 17 16.08 20.72 -2.46
N LEU A 18 15.03 19.94 -2.16
CA LEU A 18 14.11 20.26 -1.07
C LEU A 18 14.81 20.21 0.30
N ILE A 19 15.71 19.24 0.49
CA ILE A 19 16.48 19.12 1.73
C ILE A 19 17.43 20.31 1.91
N ASP A 20 18.11 20.76 0.84
CA ASP A 20 18.97 21.94 0.86
C ASP A 20 18.20 23.23 1.23
N LEU A 21 16.89 23.27 0.96
CA LEU A 21 16.00 24.36 1.37
C LEU A 21 15.56 24.29 2.84
N GLY A 22 15.91 23.24 3.58
CA GLY A 22 15.63 23.09 5.02
C GLY A 22 14.21 22.65 5.35
N ILE A 23 13.63 21.73 4.56
CA ILE A 23 12.30 21.16 4.85
C ILE A 23 12.26 20.39 6.17
N ALA A 24 11.07 20.31 6.76
CA ALA A 24 10.82 19.53 7.98
C ALA A 24 10.42 18.06 7.70
N GLY A 25 10.14 17.70 6.45
CA GLY A 25 9.71 16.35 6.06
C GLY A 25 9.15 16.29 4.63
N ILE A 26 9.00 15.06 4.12
CA ILE A 26 8.53 14.77 2.76
C ILE A 26 7.24 13.96 2.82
N PHE A 27 6.27 14.30 1.96
CA PHE A 27 5.02 13.58 1.79
C PHE A 27 4.97 12.86 0.44
N GLY A 28 4.54 11.59 0.44
CA GLY A 28 4.53 10.76 -0.77
C GLY A 28 5.95 10.43 -1.26
N PRO A 29 6.12 9.88 -2.47
CA PRO A 29 5.18 9.82 -3.60
C PRO A 29 4.26 8.59 -3.63
N GLN A 30 3.32 8.58 -4.58
CA GLN A 30 2.36 7.49 -4.77
C GLN A 30 2.99 6.25 -5.45
N GLN A 31 3.93 6.47 -6.37
CA GLN A 31 4.60 5.40 -7.11
C GLN A 31 5.58 4.65 -6.18
N LYS A 32 5.55 3.31 -6.21
CA LYS A 32 6.28 2.47 -5.25
C LYS A 32 7.79 2.57 -5.46
N GLU A 33 8.23 2.49 -6.71
CA GLU A 33 9.64 2.49 -7.12
C GLU A 33 10.33 3.79 -6.67
N VAL A 34 9.60 4.90 -6.81
CA VAL A 34 10.07 6.23 -6.46
C VAL A 34 10.06 6.42 -4.94
N ASP A 35 9.03 5.95 -4.23
CA ASP A 35 8.93 6.06 -2.77
C ASP A 35 10.06 5.35 -2.04
N GLU A 36 10.49 4.19 -2.51
CA GLU A 36 11.64 3.48 -1.92
C GLU A 36 12.93 4.31 -2.05
N THR A 37 13.08 5.03 -3.16
CA THR A 37 14.20 5.95 -3.39
C THR A 37 14.15 7.14 -2.43
N VAL A 38 12.98 7.78 -2.29
CA VAL A 38 12.77 8.88 -1.34
C VAL A 38 13.03 8.42 0.10
N GLN A 39 12.52 7.24 0.47
CA GLN A 39 12.71 6.66 1.80
C GLN A 39 14.19 6.44 2.13
N SER A 40 14.98 5.97 1.17
CA SER A 40 16.41 5.74 1.35
C SER A 40 17.17 7.04 1.65
N ILE A 41 16.87 8.11 0.92
CA ILE A 41 17.46 9.43 1.12
C ILE A 41 17.04 10.01 2.48
N CYS A 42 15.74 9.97 2.79
CA CYS A 42 15.19 10.44 4.05
C CYS A 42 15.78 9.71 5.26
N ASN A 43 16.00 8.40 5.15
CA ASN A 43 16.67 7.61 6.19
C ASN A 43 18.13 8.01 6.38
N THR A 44 18.84 8.32 5.30
CA THR A 44 20.26 8.71 5.36
C THR A 44 20.43 10.09 5.98
N LEU A 45 19.47 11.00 5.75
CA LEU A 45 19.54 12.40 6.15
C LEU A 45 18.67 12.72 7.37
N GLU A 46 18.08 11.70 8.00
CA GLU A 46 17.17 11.82 9.15
C GLU A 46 16.02 12.80 8.91
N VAL A 47 15.50 12.83 7.69
CA VAL A 47 14.33 13.63 7.30
C VAL A 47 13.07 12.77 7.46
N PRO A 48 12.01 13.25 8.15
CA PRO A 48 10.74 12.54 8.24
C PRO A 48 10.12 12.29 6.86
N HIS A 49 9.69 11.06 6.59
CA HIS A 49 9.00 10.67 5.37
C HIS A 49 7.60 10.11 5.69
N ILE A 50 6.57 10.74 5.12
CA ILE A 50 5.16 10.42 5.39
C ILE A 50 4.50 9.89 4.12
N SER A 51 4.09 8.63 4.12
CA SER A 51 3.41 7.98 2.99
C SER A 51 1.94 7.68 3.29
N VAL A 52 1.12 7.60 2.25
CA VAL A 52 -0.30 7.18 2.30
C VAL A 52 -0.58 6.00 1.37
N ARG A 53 0.44 5.18 1.08
CA ARG A 53 0.36 4.04 0.17
C ARG A 53 0.30 2.73 0.94
N GLN A 54 -0.34 1.70 0.37
CA GLN A 54 -0.14 0.34 0.84
C GLN A 54 1.34 -0.04 0.84
N ASP A 55 1.80 -0.52 1.98
CA ASP A 55 3.08 -1.22 2.10
C ASP A 55 2.81 -2.72 1.96
N SER A 56 3.27 -3.32 0.86
CA SER A 56 3.17 -4.77 0.62
C SER A 56 4.15 -5.55 1.50
N SER A 57 5.11 -4.85 2.11
CA SER A 57 6.20 -5.48 2.84
C SER A 57 5.76 -5.80 4.27
N GLN A 58 5.33 -7.04 4.49
CA GLN A 58 4.88 -7.52 5.81
C GLN A 58 6.01 -7.63 6.84
N PHE A 59 7.26 -7.37 6.44
CA PHE A 59 8.47 -7.77 7.16
C PHE A 59 9.50 -6.66 7.37
N PHE A 60 9.24 -5.43 6.96
CA PHE A 60 10.21 -4.35 7.21
C PHE A 60 10.01 -3.81 8.63
N GLU A 61 11.03 -4.00 9.46
CA GLU A 61 11.22 -3.13 10.61
C GLU A 61 11.33 -1.70 10.10
N PRO A 62 10.58 -0.74 10.68
CA PRO A 62 10.70 0.66 10.31
C PRO A 62 12.10 1.15 10.68
N ARG A 63 13.01 1.17 9.71
CA ARG A 63 14.28 1.86 9.83
C ARG A 63 14.05 3.33 9.49
N GLY A 64 14.49 4.22 10.38
CA GLY A 64 14.43 5.67 10.20
C GLY A 64 13.05 6.29 10.51
N LEU A 65 12.83 7.52 10.03
CA LEU A 65 11.68 8.37 10.38
C LEU A 65 10.53 8.23 9.37
N ARG A 66 10.10 6.99 9.11
CA ARG A 66 8.97 6.70 8.22
C ARG A 66 7.64 6.66 8.98
N LEU A 67 6.64 7.37 8.48
CA LEU A 67 5.25 7.25 8.92
C LEU A 67 4.37 6.88 7.73
N ASN A 68 3.75 5.69 7.76
CA ASN A 68 2.73 5.33 6.78
C ASN A 68 1.33 5.48 7.38
N LEU A 69 0.54 6.40 6.83
CA LEU A 69 -0.84 6.64 7.24
C LEU A 69 -1.84 5.70 6.54
N PHE A 70 -1.38 4.88 5.60
CA PHE A 70 -2.23 3.88 4.98
C PHE A 70 -2.61 2.78 5.98
N PRO A 71 -3.88 2.33 5.99
CA PRO A 71 -4.30 1.26 6.89
C PRO A 71 -3.47 -0.01 6.71
N HIS A 72 -2.96 -0.55 7.82
CA HIS A 72 -2.17 -1.78 7.78
C HIS A 72 -2.99 -2.95 7.18
N VAL A 73 -2.34 -3.77 6.37
CA VAL A 73 -2.97 -4.89 5.63
C VAL A 73 -3.78 -5.81 6.54
N SER A 74 -3.29 -6.09 7.76
CA SER A 74 -4.01 -6.93 8.72
C SER A 74 -5.34 -6.31 9.19
N VAL A 75 -5.42 -4.99 9.31
CA VAL A 75 -6.64 -4.28 9.67
C VAL A 75 -7.65 -4.37 8.53
N LEU A 76 -7.21 -4.10 7.30
CA LEU A 76 -8.07 -4.23 6.12
C LEU A 76 -8.62 -5.65 5.98
N SER A 77 -7.76 -6.66 6.15
CA SER A 77 -8.20 -8.05 6.05
C SER A 77 -9.28 -8.41 7.07
N ARG A 78 -9.14 -7.95 8.32
CA ARG A 78 -10.16 -8.13 9.37
C ARG A 78 -11.46 -7.40 9.05
N VAL A 79 -11.40 -6.19 8.51
CA VAL A 79 -12.60 -5.43 8.15
C VAL A 79 -13.38 -6.15 7.05
N TYR A 80 -12.71 -6.61 6.00
CA TYR A 80 -13.37 -7.37 4.93
C TYR A 80 -13.99 -8.68 5.45
N ASP A 81 -13.26 -9.40 6.29
CA ASP A 81 -13.73 -10.60 6.97
C ASP A 81 -15.00 -10.35 7.82
N GLN A 82 -15.00 -9.24 8.58
CA GLN A 82 -16.12 -8.83 9.40
C GLN A 82 -17.33 -8.44 8.56
N LEU A 83 -17.15 -7.71 7.45
CA LEU A 83 -18.27 -7.34 6.55
C LEU A 83 -19.00 -8.58 6.02
N VAL A 84 -18.26 -9.60 5.58
CA VAL A 84 -18.83 -10.87 5.09
C VAL A 84 -19.60 -11.60 6.21
N THR A 85 -19.07 -11.59 7.45
CA THR A 85 -19.76 -12.16 8.62
C THR A 85 -21.05 -11.42 8.95
N GLU A 86 -20.98 -10.09 9.10
CA GLU A 86 -22.12 -9.27 9.54
C GLU A 86 -23.26 -9.30 8.52
N PHE A 87 -22.93 -9.31 7.23
CA PHE A 87 -23.91 -9.47 6.17
C PHE A 87 -24.34 -10.92 5.92
N LYS A 88 -23.76 -11.89 6.66
CA LYS A 88 -24.10 -13.32 6.59
C LYS A 88 -24.00 -13.87 5.16
N TRP A 89 -23.01 -13.42 4.39
CA TRP A 89 -22.80 -13.90 3.03
C TRP A 89 -22.32 -15.35 3.04
N LYS A 90 -23.09 -16.25 2.41
CA LYS A 90 -22.71 -17.65 2.18
C LYS A 90 -21.96 -17.83 0.86
N SER A 91 -22.13 -16.90 -0.07
CA SER A 91 -21.49 -16.94 -1.38
C SER A 91 -21.13 -15.52 -1.78
N PHE A 92 -19.88 -15.30 -2.20
CA PHE A 92 -19.41 -13.99 -2.65
C PHE A 92 -18.31 -14.14 -3.71
N ALA A 93 -18.05 -13.05 -4.42
CA ALA A 93 -16.98 -12.97 -5.41
C ALA A 93 -15.93 -11.94 -4.94
N ILE A 94 -14.65 -12.30 -5.06
CA ILE A 94 -13.52 -11.40 -4.90
C ILE A 94 -13.03 -11.05 -6.30
N LEU A 95 -13.19 -9.77 -6.63
CA LEU A 95 -12.66 -9.18 -7.85
C LEU A 95 -11.33 -8.49 -7.49
N TYR A 96 -10.26 -8.81 -8.20
CA TYR A 96 -8.93 -8.26 -7.91
C TYR A 96 -8.17 -7.86 -9.17
N GLU A 97 -7.34 -6.83 -9.05
CA GLU A 97 -6.53 -6.29 -10.15
C GLU A 97 -5.09 -6.82 -10.09
N ASN A 98 -4.51 -6.95 -8.89
CA ASN A 98 -3.12 -7.34 -8.71
C ASN A 98 -2.91 -8.12 -7.40
N SER A 99 -1.70 -8.64 -7.20
CA SER A 99 -1.32 -9.39 -6.01
C SER A 99 -1.47 -8.57 -4.71
N ASP A 100 -1.15 -7.28 -4.75
CA ASP A 100 -1.29 -6.38 -3.59
C ASP A 100 -2.74 -6.29 -3.12
N SER A 101 -3.71 -6.30 -4.04
CA SER A 101 -5.14 -6.33 -3.76
C SER A 101 -5.56 -7.64 -3.08
N LEU A 102 -5.02 -8.78 -3.55
CA LEU A 102 -5.30 -10.10 -2.96
C LEU A 102 -4.75 -10.24 -1.55
N ILE A 103 -3.57 -9.68 -1.26
CA ILE A 103 -2.94 -9.76 0.07
C ILE A 103 -3.87 -9.18 1.14
N ARG A 104 -4.63 -8.12 0.83
CA ARG A 104 -5.64 -7.55 1.74
C ARG A 104 -6.80 -8.51 2.03
N MET A 105 -7.13 -9.39 1.08
CA MET A 105 -8.25 -10.34 1.17
C MET A 105 -7.85 -11.67 1.82
N GLN A 106 -6.64 -11.78 2.39
CA GLN A 106 -6.10 -13.03 2.92
C GLN A 106 -7.03 -13.79 3.89
N LEU A 107 -7.78 -13.10 4.77
CA LEU A 107 -8.71 -13.77 5.69
C LEU A 107 -9.94 -14.33 4.97
N LEU A 108 -10.47 -13.60 3.98
CA LEU A 108 -11.57 -14.09 3.15
C LEU A 108 -11.18 -15.31 2.32
N LEU A 109 -9.96 -15.35 1.80
CA LEU A 109 -9.44 -16.51 1.08
C LEU A 109 -9.36 -17.76 1.97
N LYS A 110 -9.09 -17.58 3.27
CA LYS A 110 -9.08 -18.67 4.26
C LYS A 110 -10.48 -19.16 4.66
N ARG A 111 -11.55 -18.43 4.34
CA ARG A 111 -12.94 -18.83 4.65
C ARG A 111 -13.50 -19.88 3.71
N TRP A 112 -12.83 -20.15 2.60
CA TRP A 112 -13.28 -21.14 1.64
C TRP A 112 -13.51 -22.48 2.37
N ASP A 113 -14.75 -22.96 2.33
CA ASP A 113 -15.15 -24.26 2.89
C ASP A 113 -16.12 -24.93 1.93
N THR A 114 -15.87 -26.21 1.63
CA THR A 114 -16.67 -27.02 0.72
C THR A 114 -18.09 -27.27 1.23
N GLN A 115 -18.38 -26.98 2.51
CA GLN A 115 -19.68 -27.24 3.13
C GLN A 115 -20.50 -25.99 3.51
N GLY A 116 -20.00 -24.76 3.30
CA GLY A 116 -20.69 -23.57 3.82
C GLY A 116 -20.49 -22.25 3.07
N ASN A 117 -19.25 -21.86 2.79
CA ASN A 117 -18.94 -20.55 2.21
C ASN A 117 -18.21 -20.70 0.88
N SER A 118 -18.82 -20.21 -0.20
CA SER A 118 -18.25 -20.21 -1.54
C SER A 118 -17.66 -18.83 -1.89
N ALA A 119 -16.37 -18.77 -2.21
CA ALA A 119 -15.68 -17.52 -2.57
C ALA A 119 -15.08 -17.61 -3.97
N PHE A 120 -15.70 -16.99 -4.97
CA PHE A 120 -15.22 -17.01 -6.35
C PHE A 120 -14.14 -15.96 -6.57
N LEU A 121 -13.07 -16.28 -7.29
CA LEU A 121 -11.99 -15.34 -7.60
C LEU A 121 -12.04 -14.91 -9.06
N TYR A 122 -12.03 -13.61 -9.32
CA TYR A 122 -12.00 -13.02 -10.65
C TYR A 122 -10.88 -12.00 -10.76
N HIS A 123 -9.98 -12.22 -11.72
CA HIS A 123 -8.93 -11.26 -12.06
C HIS A 123 -9.44 -10.29 -13.11
N LEU A 124 -9.30 -8.99 -12.88
CA LEU A 124 -9.76 -7.94 -13.80
C LEU A 124 -8.88 -7.81 -15.06
N GLY A 125 -7.58 -8.14 -14.97
CA GLY A 125 -6.63 -7.97 -16.06
C GLY A 125 -6.36 -6.50 -16.42
N ASP A 126 -5.59 -6.28 -17.49
CA ASP A 126 -5.14 -4.95 -17.93
C ASP A 126 -6.23 -4.19 -18.72
N GLY A 127 -7.46 -4.19 -18.21
CA GLY A 127 -8.58 -3.45 -18.77
C GLY A 127 -8.52 -1.95 -18.44
N PRO A 128 -9.25 -1.09 -19.18
CA PRO A 128 -9.34 0.32 -18.84
C PRO A 128 -9.99 0.50 -17.46
N ASN A 129 -9.38 1.35 -16.61
CA ASN A 129 -9.99 1.80 -15.37
C ASN A 129 -11.18 2.71 -15.71
N TYR A 130 -12.40 2.27 -15.41
CA TYR A 130 -13.64 3.02 -15.61
C TYR A 130 -13.94 3.93 -14.42
#